data_AF-A0A524LPG9-F1
#
_entry.id   AF-A0A524LPG9-F1
#
_cell.length_a   1.000
_cell.length_b   1.000
_cell.length_c   1.000
_cell.angle_alpha   90.00
_cell.angle_beta   90.00
_cell.angle_gamma   90.00
#
_symmetry.space_group_name_H-M   'P 1'
#
loop_
_entity.id
_entity.type
_entity.pdbx_description
1 polymer ?
#
loop_
_entity_poly.entity_id
_entity_poly.type
_entity_poly.pdbx_seq_one_letter_code
_entity_poly.pdbx_strand_id
1 'polypeptide(L)'
;MRFTEPLQRGKLLKRYKRFLADIELENGEMITAHCPNSGSMKTCWQPGWEVRVSYHDNASRKYPYTWEMVHNGQTWIGVNTGIPNRIALDAIRENKIKELTGYSQFRREVPYGKNSRIDIFLQNDTETCYVEVKNVTLVEDDGGYYFPDSVTERGRKHLYELIDMVKQGHRSVMFYVIQ
;
A
#
# COMPACT_ATOMS: atom_id res chain seq x y z
N MET A 1 9.08 -6.85 -5.99
CA MET A 1 9.39 -6.99 -4.55
C MET A 1 9.46 -8.42 -4.07
N ARG A 2 10.46 -8.74 -3.25
CA ARG A 2 10.46 -9.90 -2.34
C ARG A 2 10.54 -9.38 -0.90
N PHE A 3 9.86 -10.02 0.04
CA PHE A 3 10.12 -9.77 1.47
C PHE A 3 11.55 -10.25 1.78
N THR A 4 12.30 -9.46 2.54
CA THR A 4 13.69 -9.79 2.87
C THR A 4 13.77 -11.00 3.80
N GLU A 5 12.84 -11.07 4.74
CA GLU A 5 12.66 -12.21 5.63
C GLU A 5 11.40 -13.00 5.25
N PRO A 6 11.40 -14.33 5.43
CA PRO A 6 10.20 -15.13 5.27
C PRO A 6 9.07 -14.65 6.19
N LEU A 7 7.88 -14.50 5.63
CA LEU A 7 6.71 -14.15 6.43
C LEU A 7 6.25 -15.37 7.22
N GLN A 8 6.02 -15.17 8.51
CA GLN A 8 5.43 -16.18 9.38
C GLN A 8 3.92 -16.25 9.15
N ARG A 9 3.37 -17.44 9.34
CA ARG A 9 1.97 -17.76 9.10
C ARG A 9 1.22 -17.81 10.44
N GLY A 10 -0.05 -17.43 10.40
CA GLY A 10 -0.92 -17.52 11.57
C GLY A 10 -2.39 -17.30 11.21
N LYS A 11 -3.22 -17.22 12.24
CA LYS A 11 -4.65 -16.91 12.16
C LYS A 11 -4.95 -15.62 12.92
N LEU A 12 -5.68 -14.71 12.29
CA LEU A 12 -6.14 -13.49 12.94
C LEU A 12 -7.16 -13.83 14.02
N LEU A 13 -7.00 -13.28 15.21
CA LEU A 13 -7.98 -13.42 16.29
C LEU A 13 -8.88 -12.20 16.38
N LYS A 14 -8.26 -11.01 16.34
CA LYS A 14 -8.98 -9.72 16.31
C LYS A 14 -8.06 -8.60 15.83
N ARG A 15 -8.66 -7.58 15.22
CA ARG A 15 -8.05 -6.27 14.98
C ARG A 15 -8.71 -5.25 15.90
N TYR A 16 -7.93 -4.39 16.55
CA TYR A 16 -8.44 -3.41 17.50
C TYR A 16 -7.54 -2.18 17.57
N LYS A 17 -8.08 -1.07 18.11
CA LYS A 17 -7.38 0.22 18.21
C LYS A 17 -6.76 0.70 16.88
N ARG A 18 -7.32 0.25 15.75
CA ARG A 18 -6.86 0.44 14.35
C ARG A 18 -5.50 -0.18 14.01
N PHE A 19 -4.53 -0.10 14.93
CA PHE A 19 -3.12 -0.40 14.68
C PHE A 19 -2.61 -1.69 15.33
N LEU A 20 -3.50 -2.49 15.93
CA LEU A 20 -3.13 -3.73 16.62
C LEU A 20 -3.95 -4.90 16.10
N ALA A 21 -3.28 -6.05 15.99
CA ALA A 21 -3.90 -7.32 15.66
C ALA A 21 -3.33 -8.41 16.59
N ASP A 22 -4.21 -9.16 17.23
CA ASP A 22 -3.81 -10.37 17.94
C ASP A 22 -3.90 -11.55 16.98
N ILE A 23 -2.83 -12.36 16.93
CA ILE A 23 -2.63 -13.42 15.95
C ILE A 23 -2.10 -14.66 16.68
N GLU A 24 -2.64 -15.82 16.34
CA GLU A 24 -2.09 -17.12 16.72
C GLU A 24 -1.18 -17.61 15.58
N LEU A 25 0.12 -17.74 15.81
CA LEU A 25 1.07 -18.26 14.84
C LEU A 25 0.89 -19.77 14.64
N GLU A 26 1.39 -20.32 13.53
CA GLU A 26 1.30 -21.77 13.25
C GLU A 26 1.96 -22.66 14.32
N ASN A 27 2.92 -22.13 15.09
CA ASN A 27 3.54 -22.81 16.23
C ASN A 27 2.69 -22.78 17.52
N GLY A 28 1.51 -22.14 17.50
CA GLY A 28 0.62 -21.95 18.66
C GLY A 28 0.96 -20.72 19.53
N GLU A 29 1.98 -19.94 19.19
CA GLU A 29 2.33 -18.73 19.92
C GLU A 29 1.31 -17.62 19.65
N MET A 30 0.91 -16.94 20.73
CA MET A 30 -0.02 -15.82 20.68
C MET A 30 0.74 -14.51 20.68
N ILE A 31 0.64 -13.75 19.59
CA ILE A 31 1.38 -12.49 19.41
C ILE A 31 0.42 -11.30 19.24
N THR A 32 0.92 -10.11 19.53
CA THR A 32 0.32 -8.85 19.07
C THR A 32 1.19 -8.25 17.98
N ALA A 33 0.65 -8.11 16.77
CA ALA A 33 1.29 -7.47 15.65
C ALA A 33 0.81 -6.02 15.46
N HIS A 34 1.71 -5.17 14.96
CA HIS A 34 1.32 -3.87 14.41
C HIS A 34 0.49 -4.08 13.13
N CYS A 35 -0.68 -3.43 13.06
CA CYS A 35 -1.47 -3.28 11.84
C CYS A 35 -1.10 -1.96 11.16
N PRO A 36 -0.29 -1.98 10.08
CA PRO A 36 0.18 -0.78 9.38
C PRO A 36 -0.88 -0.17 8.44
N ASN A 37 -2.17 -0.29 8.79
CA ASN A 37 -3.28 0.22 8.00
C ASN A 37 -4.29 0.91 8.91
N SER A 38 -4.38 2.24 8.79
CA SER A 38 -5.29 3.08 9.56
C SER A 38 -6.72 3.13 9.01
N GLY A 39 -6.94 2.61 7.80
CA GLY A 39 -8.22 2.60 7.10
C GLY A 39 -9.26 1.68 7.74
N SER A 40 -10.45 1.63 7.14
CA SER A 40 -11.54 0.79 7.66
C SER A 40 -11.16 -0.69 7.63
N MET A 41 -10.43 -1.10 6.58
CA MET A 41 -10.19 -2.50 6.24
C MET A 41 -11.49 -3.32 6.20
N LYS A 42 -12.63 -2.71 5.81
CA LYS A 42 -13.98 -3.31 5.88
C LYS A 42 -14.05 -4.75 5.34
N THR A 43 -13.32 -5.04 4.27
CA THR A 43 -13.28 -6.35 3.61
C THR A 43 -11.94 -7.06 3.71
N CYS A 44 -11.03 -6.58 4.57
CA CYS A 44 -9.67 -7.08 4.67
C CYS A 44 -9.36 -7.71 6.03
N TRP A 45 -10.37 -8.06 6.83
CA TRP A 45 -10.14 -8.83 8.05
C TRP A 45 -11.42 -9.48 8.59
N GLN A 46 -11.29 -10.71 9.07
CA GLN A 46 -12.23 -11.37 9.98
C GLN A 46 -11.45 -12.30 10.92
N PRO A 47 -11.94 -12.56 12.15
CA PRO A 47 -11.38 -13.60 13.00
C PRO A 47 -11.34 -14.96 12.28
N GLY A 48 -10.26 -15.71 12.50
CA GLY A 48 -9.99 -17.02 11.90
C GLY A 48 -9.29 -16.97 10.53
N TRP A 49 -9.23 -15.82 9.85
CA TRP A 49 -8.57 -15.70 8.55
C TRP A 49 -7.07 -15.91 8.65
N GLU A 50 -6.49 -16.54 7.62
CA GLU A 50 -5.04 -16.71 7.55
C GLU A 50 -4.36 -15.36 7.37
N VAL A 51 -3.22 -15.21 8.02
CA VAL A 51 -2.39 -14.00 7.92
C VAL A 51 -0.94 -14.36 7.63
N ARG A 52 -0.23 -13.37 7.12
CA ARG A 52 1.23 -13.37 7.01
C ARG A 52 1.77 -12.18 7.76
N VAL A 53 2.75 -12.42 8.64
CA VAL A 53 3.40 -11.40 9.45
C VAL A 53 4.90 -11.41 9.24
N SER A 54 5.52 -10.24 9.25
CA SER A 54 6.98 -10.10 9.32
C SER A 54 7.41 -9.99 10.78
N TYR A 55 8.59 -10.51 11.11
CA TYR A 55 9.24 -10.32 12.41
C TYR A 55 10.42 -9.34 12.26
N HIS A 56 10.55 -8.43 13.20
CA HIS A 56 11.64 -7.47 13.24
C HIS A 56 12.33 -7.52 14.60
N ASP A 57 13.57 -8.00 14.61
CA ASP A 57 14.42 -8.01 15.79
C ASP A 57 15.00 -6.62 16.05
N ASN A 58 14.18 -5.74 16.60
CA ASN A 58 14.56 -4.38 16.93
C ASN A 58 13.96 -3.98 18.28
N ALA A 59 14.83 -3.86 19.29
CA ALA A 59 14.46 -3.55 20.66
C ALA A 59 13.74 -2.19 20.83
N SER A 60 13.83 -1.28 19.87
CA SER A 60 13.07 -0.01 19.90
C SER A 60 11.60 -0.18 19.51
N ARG A 61 11.22 -1.30 18.87
CA ARG A 61 9.83 -1.57 18.49
C ARG A 61 9.07 -2.13 19.68
N LYS A 62 7.96 -1.49 20.03
CA LYS A 62 7.01 -2.02 21.02
C LYS A 62 6.37 -3.35 20.57
N TYR A 63 6.14 -3.49 19.26
CA TYR A 63 5.57 -4.69 18.65
C TYR A 63 6.55 -5.20 17.58
N PRO A 64 7.20 -6.35 17.78
CA PRO A 64 8.22 -6.85 16.86
C PRO A 64 7.60 -7.36 15.56
N TYR A 65 6.33 -7.76 15.58
CA TYR A 65 5.62 -8.26 14.42
C TYR A 65 4.86 -7.16 13.67
N THR A 66 4.86 -7.22 12.34
CA THR A 66 4.01 -6.39 11.47
C THR A 66 3.08 -7.29 10.66
N TRP A 67 1.79 -6.97 10.63
CA TRP A 67 0.82 -7.67 9.80
C TRP A 67 0.93 -7.21 8.34
N GLU A 68 1.34 -8.11 7.46
CA GLU A 68 1.65 -7.82 6.06
C GLU A 68 0.48 -8.12 5.12
N MET A 69 -0.09 -9.33 5.27
CA MET A 69 -1.13 -9.84 4.37
C MET A 69 -2.17 -10.67 5.11
N VAL A 70 -3.34 -10.79 4.49
CA VAL A 70 -4.46 -11.62 4.97
C VAL A 70 -5.04 -12.41 3.81
N HIS A 71 -5.54 -13.61 4.06
CA HIS A 71 -6.24 -14.42 3.08
C HIS A 71 -7.72 -14.50 3.45
N ASN A 72 -8.61 -14.08 2.55
CA ASN A 72 -10.06 -14.09 2.78
C ASN A 72 -10.73 -15.43 2.41
N GLY A 73 -9.95 -16.46 2.12
CA GLY A 73 -10.41 -17.76 1.63
C GLY A 73 -10.36 -17.90 0.10
N GLN A 74 -10.21 -16.80 -0.64
CA GLN A 74 -10.11 -16.79 -2.10
C GLN A 74 -8.78 -16.23 -2.59
N THR A 75 -8.31 -15.13 -2.00
CA THR A 75 -7.08 -14.46 -2.41
C THR A 75 -6.33 -13.88 -1.21
N TRP A 76 -5.04 -13.66 -1.41
CA TRP A 76 -4.24 -12.81 -0.55
C TRP A 76 -4.58 -11.35 -0.81
N ILE A 77 -4.64 -10.58 0.27
CA ILE A 77 -4.85 -9.13 0.30
C ILE A 77 -3.67 -8.49 1.04
N GLY A 78 -2.97 -7.57 0.38
CA GLY A 78 -1.88 -6.79 0.97
C GLY A 78 -2.40 -5.70 1.91
N VAL A 79 -2.35 -5.93 3.23
CA VAL A 79 -2.87 -4.96 4.21
C VAL A 79 -1.85 -3.89 4.58
N ASN A 80 -0.55 -4.13 4.37
CA ASN A 80 0.48 -3.14 4.64
C ASN A 80 0.50 -2.00 3.61
N THR A 81 0.00 -0.83 3.99
CA THR A 81 -0.11 0.32 3.09
C THR A 81 1.23 0.98 2.75
N GLY A 82 2.34 0.56 3.37
CA GLY A 82 3.69 0.99 3.00
C GLY A 82 4.28 0.24 1.78
N ILE A 83 3.60 -0.82 1.33
CA ILE A 83 4.04 -1.72 0.26
C ILE A 83 3.68 -1.25 -1.16
N PRO A 84 2.48 -0.69 -1.45
CA PRO A 84 2.04 -0.27 -2.79
C PRO A 84 3.05 0.58 -3.55
N ASN A 85 3.61 1.62 -2.93
CA ASN A 85 4.56 2.52 -3.60
C ASN A 85 5.80 1.76 -4.08
N ARG A 86 6.25 0.75 -3.32
CA ARG A 86 7.38 -0.10 -3.70
C ARG A 86 6.99 -1.07 -4.82
N ILE A 87 5.79 -1.67 -4.77
CA ILE A 87 5.28 -2.53 -5.86
C ILE A 87 5.20 -1.74 -7.17
N ALA A 88 4.57 -0.56 -7.14
CA ALA A 88 4.41 0.29 -8.31
C ALA A 88 5.78 0.70 -8.88
N LEU A 89 6.70 1.18 -8.04
CA LEU A 89 8.03 1.57 -8.48
C LEU A 89 8.83 0.40 -9.08
N ASP A 90 8.82 -0.76 -8.43
CA ASP A 90 9.48 -1.97 -8.94
C ASP A 90 8.91 -2.34 -10.31
N ALA A 91 7.57 -2.35 -10.46
CA ALA A 91 6.92 -2.68 -11.72
C ALA A 91 7.23 -1.69 -12.86
N ILE A 92 7.29 -0.40 -12.55
CA ILE A 92 7.69 0.64 -13.51
C ILE A 92 9.15 0.45 -13.93
N ARG A 93 10.07 0.26 -12.98
CA ARG A 93 11.50 0.07 -13.26
C ARG A 93 11.79 -1.20 -14.07
N GLU A 94 11.02 -2.25 -13.81
CA GLU A 94 11.09 -3.52 -14.56
C GLU A 94 10.35 -3.46 -15.91
N ASN A 95 9.88 -2.28 -16.34
CA ASN A 95 9.12 -2.06 -17.57
C ASN A 95 7.85 -2.93 -17.70
N LYS A 96 7.24 -3.32 -16.57
CA LYS A 96 5.99 -4.08 -16.54
C LYS A 96 4.76 -3.21 -16.80
N ILE A 97 4.88 -1.90 -16.59
CA ILE A 97 3.85 -0.91 -16.87
C ILE A 97 4.25 -0.15 -18.14
N LYS A 98 3.73 -0.58 -19.30
CA LYS A 98 4.14 -0.09 -20.62
C LYS A 98 3.99 1.42 -20.75
N GLU A 99 2.92 1.96 -20.17
CA GLU A 99 2.57 3.38 -20.16
C GLU A 99 3.58 4.24 -19.41
N LEU A 100 4.37 3.65 -18.50
CA LEU A 100 5.35 4.35 -17.66
C LEU A 100 6.80 3.94 -17.99
N THR A 101 7.04 3.43 -19.20
CA THR A 101 8.39 3.13 -19.69
C THR A 101 9.07 4.37 -20.30
N GLY A 102 10.39 4.32 -20.51
CA GLY A 102 11.14 5.38 -21.20
C GLY A 102 11.64 6.55 -20.34
N TYR A 103 11.52 6.44 -19.01
CA TYR A 103 12.10 7.42 -18.07
C TYR A 103 13.51 7.00 -17.63
N SER A 104 14.42 7.97 -17.53
CA SER A 104 15.82 7.75 -17.11
C SER A 104 16.05 8.04 -15.64
N GLN A 105 15.21 8.87 -15.01
CA GLN A 105 15.32 9.24 -13.60
C GLN A 105 14.10 8.80 -12.79
N PHE A 106 14.36 8.29 -11.59
CA PHE A 106 13.35 7.79 -10.66
C PHE A 106 13.59 8.37 -9.27
N ARG A 107 12.64 9.15 -8.75
CA ARG A 107 12.67 9.68 -7.39
C ARG A 107 11.38 9.34 -6.67
N ARG A 108 11.42 9.27 -5.34
CA ARG A 108 10.25 9.01 -4.48
C ARG A 108 10.05 10.18 -3.54
N GLU A 109 8.81 10.37 -3.09
CA GLU A 109 8.47 11.36 -2.06
C GLU A 109 8.91 12.80 -2.42
N VAL A 110 8.84 13.16 -3.70
CA VAL A 110 9.29 14.48 -4.18
C VAL A 110 8.24 15.53 -3.82
N PRO A 111 8.62 16.65 -3.17
CA PRO A 111 7.68 17.74 -2.92
C PRO A 111 7.08 18.30 -4.21
N TYR A 112 5.77 18.54 -4.23
CA TYR A 112 5.04 19.13 -5.35
C TYR A 112 3.77 19.85 -4.89
N GLY A 113 3.16 20.61 -5.80
CA GLY A 113 1.95 21.36 -5.49
C GLY A 113 2.19 22.37 -4.37
N LYS A 114 1.22 22.54 -3.47
CA LYS A 114 1.31 23.52 -2.39
C LYS A 114 1.97 22.96 -1.14
N ASN A 115 1.58 21.75 -0.73
CA ASN A 115 2.03 21.14 0.53
C ASN A 115 1.91 19.60 0.48
N SER A 116 2.35 18.98 -0.61
CA SER A 116 2.24 17.53 -0.81
C SER A 116 3.55 16.95 -1.35
N ARG A 117 3.64 15.63 -1.31
CA ARG A 117 4.73 14.86 -1.90
C ARG A 117 4.14 13.84 -2.85
N ILE A 118 4.73 13.72 -4.03
CA ILE A 118 4.34 12.72 -5.02
C ILE A 118 5.05 11.41 -4.71
N ASP A 119 4.32 10.30 -4.80
CA ASP A 119 4.84 8.98 -4.45
C ASP A 119 6.03 8.59 -5.34
N ILE A 120 5.88 8.79 -6.65
CA ILE A 120 6.89 8.48 -7.66
C ILE A 120 6.99 9.65 -8.64
N PHE A 121 8.21 10.14 -8.83
CA PHE A 121 8.56 11.16 -9.81
C PHE A 121 9.45 10.53 -10.88
N LEU A 122 9.04 10.66 -12.13
CA LEU A 122 9.73 10.14 -13.30
C LEU A 122 10.15 11.28 -14.22
N GLN A 123 11.34 11.17 -14.83
CA GLN A 123 11.82 12.18 -15.76
C GLN A 123 12.72 11.55 -16.83
N ASN A 124 12.62 12.07 -18.06
CA ASN A 124 13.60 11.92 -19.12
C ASN A 124 13.91 13.31 -19.72
N ASP A 125 14.62 13.34 -20.85
CA ASP A 125 15.06 14.58 -21.49
C ASP A 125 13.91 15.45 -22.02
N THR A 126 12.72 14.86 -22.20
CA THR A 126 11.57 15.50 -22.88
C THR A 126 10.34 15.67 -21.98
N GLU A 127 10.22 14.87 -20.92
CA GLU A 127 8.99 14.77 -20.14
C GLU A 127 9.28 14.55 -18.65
N THR A 128 8.44 15.19 -17.83
CA THR A 128 8.32 14.93 -16.39
C THR A 128 6.95 14.30 -16.12
N CYS A 129 6.92 13.22 -15.34
CA CYS A 129 5.70 12.52 -14.95
C CYS A 129 5.57 12.36 -13.43
N TYR A 130 4.44 12.83 -12.90
CA TYR A 130 4.03 12.72 -11.50
C TYR A 130 3.11 11.51 -11.34
N VAL A 131 3.48 10.52 -10.53
CA VAL A 131 2.70 9.31 -10.32
C VAL A 131 2.29 9.21 -8.85
N GLU A 132 0.99 9.32 -8.60
CA GLU A 132 0.38 9.14 -7.27
C GLU A 132 -0.18 7.72 -7.19
N VAL A 133 0.21 6.99 -6.16
CA VAL A 133 -0.13 5.58 -5.96
C VAL A 133 -1.27 5.46 -4.95
N LYS A 134 -2.32 4.72 -5.31
CA LYS A 134 -3.46 4.40 -4.43
C LYS A 134 -3.52 2.91 -4.16
N ASN A 135 -3.68 2.54 -2.89
CA ASN A 135 -3.90 1.16 -2.48
C ASN A 135 -5.40 0.82 -2.58
N VAL A 136 -5.75 -0.23 -3.32
CA VAL A 136 -7.13 -0.68 -3.51
C VAL A 136 -7.28 -2.08 -2.91
N THR A 137 -7.99 -2.16 -1.80
CA THR A 137 -8.25 -3.43 -1.09
C THR A 137 -9.72 -3.64 -0.74
N LEU A 138 -10.58 -2.64 -1.02
CA LEU A 138 -12.02 -2.73 -0.81
C LEU A 138 -12.64 -3.51 -1.96
N VAL A 139 -13.41 -4.54 -1.60
CA VAL A 139 -14.27 -5.29 -2.51
C VAL A 139 -15.72 -5.02 -2.09
N GLU A 140 -16.61 -4.69 -3.01
CA GLU A 140 -18.04 -4.51 -2.70
C GLU A 140 -18.86 -5.73 -3.18
N ASP A 141 -20.14 -5.76 -2.80
CA ASP A 141 -21.04 -6.90 -3.04
C ASP A 141 -21.24 -7.23 -4.54
N ASP A 142 -20.96 -6.27 -5.44
CA ASP A 142 -20.98 -6.47 -6.89
C ASP A 142 -19.69 -7.10 -7.45
N GLY A 143 -18.71 -7.41 -6.59
CA GLY A 143 -17.42 -7.97 -6.95
C GLY A 143 -16.40 -6.95 -7.48
N GLY A 144 -16.74 -5.66 -7.51
CA GLY A 144 -15.84 -4.60 -7.94
C GLY A 144 -14.81 -4.22 -6.88
N TYR A 145 -13.68 -3.66 -7.33
CA TYR A 145 -12.62 -3.12 -6.47
C TYR A 145 -12.73 -1.60 -6.38
N TYR A 146 -12.79 -1.06 -5.16
CA TYR A 146 -13.14 0.35 -4.93
C TYR A 146 -12.07 1.15 -4.19
N PHE A 147 -11.98 2.43 -4.53
CA PHE A 147 -11.23 3.43 -3.79
C PHE A 147 -11.98 4.76 -3.77
N PRO A 148 -12.02 5.49 -2.64
CA PRO A 148 -11.47 5.12 -1.34
C PRO A 148 -12.41 4.22 -0.53
N ASP A 149 -11.92 3.59 0.54
CA ASP A 149 -12.75 2.82 1.48
C ASP A 149 -13.48 3.69 2.52
N SER A 150 -13.18 5.00 2.51
CA SER A 150 -13.74 6.02 3.39
C SER A 150 -13.51 7.41 2.78
N VAL A 151 -14.33 8.40 3.16
CA VAL A 151 -14.17 9.79 2.66
C VAL A 151 -12.76 10.31 3.00
N THR A 152 -12.06 10.83 1.99
CA THR A 152 -10.67 11.31 2.14
C THR A 152 -10.45 12.70 1.53
N GLU A 153 -10.43 13.73 2.40
CA GLU A 153 -10.09 15.09 1.99
C GLU A 153 -8.65 15.21 1.51
N ARG A 154 -7.74 14.43 2.12
CA ARG A 154 -6.35 14.33 1.69
C ARG A 154 -6.26 13.79 0.26
N GLY A 155 -6.94 12.67 -0.04
CA GLY A 155 -6.95 12.12 -1.39
C GLY A 155 -7.48 13.11 -2.43
N ARG A 156 -8.58 13.82 -2.09
CA ARG A 156 -9.13 14.89 -2.93
C ARG A 156 -8.13 16.02 -3.18
N LYS A 157 -7.41 16.48 -2.14
CA LYS A 157 -6.37 17.51 -2.27
C LYS A 157 -5.28 17.09 -3.25
N HIS A 158 -4.73 15.88 -3.10
CA HIS A 158 -3.70 15.35 -3.99
C HIS A 158 -4.18 15.29 -5.45
N LEU A 159 -5.44 14.90 -5.68
CA LEU A 159 -6.02 14.88 -7.03
C LEU A 159 -6.05 16.27 -7.68
N TYR A 160 -6.43 17.31 -6.93
CA TYR A 160 -6.38 18.68 -7.45
C TYR A 160 -4.96 19.16 -7.73
N GLU A 161 -3.99 18.81 -6.89
CA GLU A 161 -2.58 19.15 -7.13
C GLU A 161 -2.01 18.44 -8.37
N LEU A 162 -2.43 17.20 -8.66
CA LEU A 162 -2.10 16.53 -9.93
C LEU A 162 -2.74 17.22 -11.14
N ILE A 163 -4.01 17.64 -11.04
CA ILE A 163 -4.67 18.41 -12.09
C ILE A 163 -3.87 19.69 -12.40
N ASP A 164 -3.33 20.36 -11.37
CA ASP A 164 -2.52 21.55 -11.56
C ASP A 164 -1.16 21.25 -12.22
N MET A 165 -0.57 20.06 -12.02
CA MET A 165 0.62 19.63 -12.75
C MET A 165 0.31 19.40 -14.24
N VAL A 166 -0.86 18.83 -14.56
CA VAL A 166 -1.31 18.68 -15.95
C VAL A 166 -1.48 20.04 -16.62
N LYS A 167 -2.08 21.02 -15.94
CA LYS A 167 -2.23 22.39 -16.47
C LYS A 167 -0.88 23.08 -16.73
N GLN A 168 0.18 22.68 -16.03
CA GLN A 168 1.54 23.18 -16.22
C GLN A 168 2.29 22.45 -17.36
N GLY A 169 1.64 21.53 -18.05
CA GLY A 169 2.23 20.77 -19.17
C GLY A 169 3.00 19.53 -18.73
N HIS A 170 2.91 19.12 -17.46
CA HIS A 170 3.51 17.87 -17.00
C HIS A 170 2.55 16.71 -17.17
N ARG A 171 3.10 15.51 -17.33
CA ARG A 171 2.30 14.29 -17.26
C ARG A 171 1.97 13.97 -15.80
N SER A 172 0.75 13.54 -15.54
CA SER A 172 0.33 13.09 -14.21
C SER A 172 -0.48 11.80 -14.33
N VAL A 173 -0.25 10.87 -13.41
CA VAL A 173 -0.86 9.55 -13.40
C VAL A 173 -1.37 9.23 -12.00
N MET A 174 -2.63 8.79 -11.94
CA MET A 174 -3.18 8.11 -10.77
C MET A 174 -3.01 6.60 -10.98
N PHE A 175 -2.19 5.97 -10.15
CA PHE A 175 -1.85 4.55 -10.26
C PHE A 175 -2.53 3.76 -9.14
N TYR A 176 -3.53 2.97 -9.48
CA TYR A 176 -4.24 2.12 -8.53
C TYR A 176 -3.59 0.73 -8.44
N VAL A 177 -3.06 0.40 -7.27
CA VAL A 177 -2.53 -0.94 -6.96
C VAL A 177 -3.65 -1.75 -6.32
N ILE A 178 -4.16 -2.74 -7.07
CA ILE A 178 -5.09 -3.74 -6.56
C ILE A 178 -4.27 -4.91 -6.04
N GLN A 179 -4.34 -5.19 -4.73
CA GLN A 179 -3.53 -6.21 -4.06
C GLN A 179 -4.24 -6.88 -2.89
#